data_AF-A0A1X1MM54-F1
#
_entry.id   AF-A0A1X1MM54-F1
#
_cell.length_a   1.000
_cell.length_b   1.000
_cell.length_c   1.000
_cell.angle_alpha   90.00
_cell.angle_beta   90.00
_cell.angle_gamma   90.00
#
_symmetry.space_group_name_H-M   'P 1'
#
loop_
_entity.id
_entity.type
_entity.pdbx_description
1 polymer ?
#
loop_
_entity_poly.entity_id
_entity_poly.type
_entity_poly.pdbx_seq_one_letter_code
_entity_poly.pdbx_strand_id
1 'polypeptide(L)'
;MGDGNCRLHGGNTPAGQLAGVRERVVDGYRRFGAPRPIAPLAALQEEISRTAGMISMLEGEVNRTVDPDGRPILVDTGGLHPTPSPLVILHREERKHFIAAARAAADAGVEAERQNLIKAYRDHVLDIVDLVVRALGHDPDDPRVAAVVGGCFQQVAAAAERPMVGGEL
;
A
#
# COMPACT_ATOMS: atom_id res chain seq x y z
N MET A 1 -34.15 -16.29 -9.89
CA MET A 1 -34.91 -15.61 -8.81
C MET A 1 -34.26 -14.25 -8.62
N GLY A 2 -35.03 -13.17 -8.61
CA GLY A 2 -34.48 -11.82 -8.79
C GLY A 2 -33.96 -11.18 -7.52
N ASP A 3 -32.74 -10.65 -7.56
CA ASP A 3 -32.28 -9.61 -6.63
C ASP A 3 -33.06 -8.32 -6.94
N GLY A 4 -33.79 -7.78 -5.95
CA GLY A 4 -34.50 -6.51 -6.10
C GLY A 4 -35.83 -6.39 -5.33
N ASN A 5 -36.31 -5.16 -5.18
CA ASN A 5 -37.52 -4.81 -4.42
C ASN A 5 -38.85 -5.12 -5.14
N CYS A 6 -38.84 -6.00 -6.14
CA CYS A 6 -40.05 -6.31 -6.90
C CYS A 6 -41.01 -7.15 -6.06
N ARG A 7 -42.14 -6.54 -5.68
CA ARG A 7 -43.21 -7.18 -4.89
C ARG A 7 -43.75 -8.48 -5.53
N LEU A 8 -43.73 -8.56 -6.86
CA LEU A 8 -44.30 -9.68 -7.62
C LEU A 8 -43.38 -10.91 -7.70
N HIS A 9 -42.08 -10.76 -7.40
CA HIS A 9 -41.08 -11.79 -7.64
C HIS A 9 -40.42 -12.31 -6.35
N GLY A 10 -41.08 -12.10 -5.21
CA GLY A 10 -40.64 -12.60 -3.91
C GLY A 10 -39.42 -11.89 -3.30
N GLY A 11 -38.83 -10.91 -4.00
CA GLY A 11 -37.63 -10.20 -3.53
C GLY A 11 -37.83 -9.38 -2.25
N ASN A 12 -39.09 -9.03 -1.92
CA ASN A 12 -39.44 -8.35 -0.67
C ASN A 12 -39.84 -9.30 0.48
N THR A 13 -39.79 -10.62 0.28
CA THR A 13 -39.99 -11.57 1.38
C THR A 13 -38.69 -11.68 2.20
N PRO A 14 -38.75 -11.97 3.52
CA PRO A 14 -37.53 -12.15 4.33
C PRO A 14 -36.56 -13.19 3.75
N ALA A 15 -37.09 -14.28 3.17
CA ALA A 15 -36.30 -15.31 2.51
C ALA A 15 -35.63 -14.80 1.22
N GLY A 16 -36.35 -14.02 0.40
CA GLY A 16 -35.81 -13.39 -0.80
C GLY A 16 -34.73 -12.34 -0.48
N GLN A 17 -34.93 -11.54 0.57
CA GLN A 17 -33.94 -10.57 1.04
C GLN A 17 -32.66 -11.27 1.52
N LEU A 18 -32.80 -12.34 2.30
CA LEU A 18 -31.64 -13.13 2.77
C LEU A 18 -30.90 -13.77 1.59
N ALA A 19 -31.61 -14.32 0.60
CA ALA A 19 -31.02 -14.86 -0.62
C ALA A 19 -30.28 -13.78 -1.42
N GLY A 20 -30.86 -12.60 -1.59
CA GLY A 20 -30.23 -11.46 -2.28
C GLY A 20 -28.99 -10.94 -1.54
N VAL A 21 -29.02 -10.84 -0.21
CA VAL A 21 -27.82 -10.51 0.58
C VAL A 21 -26.74 -11.57 0.39
N ARG A 22 -27.09 -12.86 0.44
CA ARG A 22 -26.14 -13.95 0.24
C ARG A 22 -25.53 -13.91 -1.17
N GLU A 23 -26.33 -13.66 -2.19
CA GLU A 23 -25.87 -13.54 -3.58
C GLU A 23 -24.92 -12.35 -3.75
N ARG A 24 -25.27 -11.16 -3.21
CA ARG A 24 -24.39 -9.99 -3.22
C ARG A 24 -23.07 -10.23 -2.50
N VAL A 25 -23.11 -10.92 -1.36
CA VAL A 25 -21.89 -11.32 -0.64
C VAL A 25 -21.06 -12.27 -1.52
N VAL A 26 -21.65 -13.34 -2.06
CA VAL A 26 -20.92 -14.30 -2.91
C VAL A 26 -20.34 -13.64 -4.17
N ASP A 27 -21.12 -12.77 -4.83
CA ASP A 27 -20.66 -12.00 -5.99
C ASP A 27 -19.52 -11.05 -5.61
N GLY A 28 -19.64 -10.35 -4.48
CA GLY A 28 -18.58 -9.52 -3.93
C GLY A 28 -17.28 -10.31 -3.68
N TYR A 29 -17.37 -11.48 -3.05
CA TYR A 29 -16.21 -12.36 -2.83
C TYR A 29 -15.58 -12.84 -4.14
N ARG A 30 -16.38 -13.12 -5.17
CA ARG A 30 -15.89 -13.51 -6.50
C ARG A 30 -15.17 -12.38 -7.21
N ARG A 31 -15.69 -11.15 -7.13
CA ARG A 31 -15.14 -9.98 -7.84
C ARG A 31 -13.95 -9.36 -7.13
N PHE A 32 -14.01 -9.25 -5.82
CA PHE A 32 -13.05 -8.47 -5.03
C PHE A 32 -12.20 -9.33 -4.09
N GLY A 33 -12.45 -10.64 -4.03
CA GLY A 33 -11.79 -11.55 -3.11
C GLY A 33 -12.40 -11.53 -1.71
N ALA A 34 -11.85 -12.38 -0.83
CA ALA A 34 -12.24 -12.43 0.58
C ALA A 34 -11.62 -11.25 1.36
N PRO A 35 -12.30 -10.72 2.39
CA PRO A 35 -11.70 -9.78 3.32
C PRO A 35 -10.41 -10.36 3.91
N ARG A 36 -9.33 -9.58 3.85
CA ARG A 36 -8.04 -9.95 4.45
C ARG A 36 -8.01 -9.52 5.92
N PRO A 37 -7.58 -10.37 6.87
CA PRO A 37 -7.34 -9.96 8.24
C PRO A 37 -6.05 -9.12 8.27
N ILE A 38 -6.20 -7.80 8.30
CA ILE A 38 -5.08 -6.86 8.33
C ILE A 38 -5.29 -5.83 9.43
N ALA A 39 -4.22 -5.47 10.15
CA ALA A 39 -4.27 -4.43 11.16
C ALA A 39 -4.59 -3.07 10.51
N PRO A 40 -5.40 -2.20 11.12
CA PRO A 40 -5.82 -0.93 10.51
C PRO A 40 -4.66 -0.03 10.03
N LEU A 41 -3.58 0.06 10.82
CA LEU A 41 -2.40 0.85 10.44
C LEU A 41 -1.69 0.26 9.21
N ALA A 42 -1.55 -1.07 9.17
CA ALA A 42 -0.97 -1.76 8.03
C ALA A 42 -1.84 -1.60 6.78
N ALA A 43 -3.18 -1.61 6.93
CA ALA A 43 -4.10 -1.37 5.82
C ALA A 43 -3.97 0.04 5.25
N LEU A 44 -3.85 1.07 6.10
CA LEU A 44 -3.62 2.45 5.66
C LEU A 44 -2.30 2.59 4.92
N GLN A 45 -1.24 1.94 5.40
CA GLN A 45 0.05 1.95 4.74
C GLN A 45 0.02 1.22 3.38
N GLU A 46 -0.58 0.02 3.31
CA GLU A 46 -0.78 -0.71 2.05
C GLU A 46 -1.56 0.15 1.04
N GLU A 47 -2.60 0.85 1.50
CA GLU A 47 -3.43 1.71 0.66
C GLU A 47 -2.66 2.90 0.08
N ILE A 48 -1.85 3.58 0.90
CA ILE A 48 -0.98 4.67 0.44
C ILE A 48 -0.01 4.17 -0.63
N SER A 49 0.66 3.03 -0.38
CA SER A 49 1.60 2.44 -1.34
C SER A 49 0.91 2.01 -2.63
N ARG A 50 -0.27 1.40 -2.54
CA ARG A 50 -1.08 1.00 -3.70
C ARG A 50 -1.48 2.21 -4.53
N THR A 51 -2.03 3.25 -3.90
CA THR A 51 -2.45 4.46 -4.60
C THR A 51 -1.27 5.22 -5.20
N ALA A 52 -0.11 5.28 -4.54
CA ALA A 52 1.10 5.83 -5.13
C ALA A 52 1.48 5.09 -6.44
N GLY A 53 1.46 3.76 -6.42
CA GLY A 53 1.75 2.95 -7.61
C GLY A 53 0.75 3.18 -8.76
N MET A 54 -0.55 3.27 -8.45
CA MET A 54 -1.58 3.58 -9.44
C MET A 54 -1.41 4.98 -10.03
N ILE A 55 -1.09 5.98 -9.22
CA ILE A 55 -0.81 7.34 -9.70
C ILE A 55 0.38 7.32 -10.67
N SER A 56 1.50 6.69 -10.30
CA SER A 56 2.67 6.60 -11.18
C SER A 56 2.36 5.88 -12.50
N MET A 57 1.58 4.80 -12.45
CA MET A 57 1.12 4.09 -13.65
C MET A 57 0.24 4.99 -14.53
N LEU A 58 -0.78 5.62 -13.95
CA LEU A 58 -1.71 6.51 -14.66
C LEU A 58 -1.01 7.73 -15.25
N GLU A 59 -0.05 8.31 -14.53
CA GLU A 59 0.79 9.39 -15.03
C GLU A 59 1.61 8.95 -16.24
N GLY A 60 2.19 7.74 -16.19
CA GLY A 60 2.86 7.12 -17.33
C GLY A 60 1.94 6.97 -18.55
N GLU A 61 0.71 6.49 -18.37
CA GLU A 61 -0.26 6.37 -19.46
C GLU A 61 -0.75 7.73 -19.97
N VAL A 62 -1.03 8.67 -19.07
CA VAL A 62 -1.43 10.05 -19.44
C VAL A 62 -0.34 10.68 -20.31
N ASN A 63 0.93 10.55 -19.93
CA ASN A 63 2.07 11.08 -20.68
C ASN A 63 2.27 10.41 -22.05
N ARG A 64 1.79 9.18 -22.26
CA ARG A 64 1.74 8.56 -23.60
C ARG A 64 0.58 9.06 -24.45
N THR A 65 -0.41 9.68 -23.82
CA THR A 65 -1.63 10.21 -24.46
C THR A 65 -1.63 11.74 -24.57
N VAL A 66 -0.46 12.38 -24.47
CA VAL A 66 -0.28 13.79 -24.81
C VAL A 66 0.34 13.92 -26.20
N ASP A 67 0.01 15.00 -26.90
CA ASP A 67 0.67 15.37 -28.15
C ASP A 67 2.10 15.90 -27.89
N PRO A 68 2.92 16.12 -28.94
CA PRO A 68 4.28 16.65 -28.79
C PRO A 68 4.37 18.02 -28.11
N ASP A 69 3.26 18.78 -28.09
CA ASP A 69 3.16 20.08 -27.41
C ASP A 69 2.69 19.93 -25.94
N GLY A 70 2.57 18.70 -25.45
CA GLY A 70 2.16 18.38 -24.08
C GLY A 70 0.67 18.54 -23.81
N ARG A 71 -0.16 18.65 -24.85
CA ARG A 71 -1.60 18.80 -24.70
C ARG A 71 -2.25 17.42 -24.60
N PRO A 72 -3.20 17.22 -23.67
CA PRO A 72 -3.91 15.95 -23.56
C PRO A 72 -4.71 15.68 -24.84
N ILE A 73 -4.58 14.47 -25.38
CA ILE A 73 -5.45 14.01 -26.47
C ILE A 73 -6.88 13.94 -25.93
N LEU A 74 -7.73 14.79 -26.49
CA LEU A 74 -9.15 14.85 -26.15
C LEU A 74 -9.88 13.69 -26.83
N VAL A 75 -10.85 13.10 -26.14
CA VAL A 75 -11.73 12.09 -26.74
C VAL A 75 -12.85 12.82 -27.47
N ASP A 76 -13.01 12.56 -28.76
CA ASP A 76 -14.18 13.04 -29.51
C ASP A 76 -15.44 12.36 -28.96
N THR A 77 -16.31 13.16 -28.35
CA THR A 77 -17.56 12.69 -27.74
C THR A 77 -18.76 12.89 -28.67
N GLY A 78 -18.53 12.94 -30.00
CA GLY A 78 -19.61 13.02 -30.98
C GLY A 78 -20.36 14.36 -30.94
N GLY A 79 -19.62 15.46 -30.76
CA GLY A 79 -20.17 16.82 -30.75
C GLY A 79 -20.57 17.37 -29.38
N LEU A 80 -20.34 16.64 -28.29
CA LEU A 80 -20.37 17.17 -26.93
C LEU A 80 -19.07 17.91 -26.60
N HIS A 81 -19.13 18.85 -25.66
CA HIS A 81 -17.97 19.62 -25.22
C HIS A 81 -16.78 18.68 -24.92
N PRO A 82 -15.56 19.01 -25.37
CA PRO A 82 -14.41 18.16 -25.13
C PRO A 82 -14.21 17.94 -23.63
N THR A 83 -14.41 16.71 -23.18
CA THR A 83 -14.14 16.31 -21.80
C THR A 83 -12.72 15.78 -21.67
N PRO A 84 -12.07 15.94 -20.51
CA PRO A 84 -10.79 15.27 -20.25
C PRO A 84 -10.90 13.76 -20.49
N SER A 85 -9.82 13.15 -20.97
CA SER A 85 -9.73 11.70 -21.10
C SER A 85 -10.11 11.01 -19.79
N PRO A 86 -10.84 9.87 -19.82
CA PRO A 86 -11.17 9.09 -18.62
C PRO A 86 -9.94 8.79 -17.74
N LEU A 87 -8.75 8.61 -18.33
CA LEU A 87 -7.50 8.42 -17.59
C LEU A 87 -7.10 9.64 -16.76
N VAL A 88 -7.31 10.85 -17.30
CA VAL A 88 -7.03 12.11 -16.58
C VAL A 88 -8.00 12.28 -15.40
N ILE A 89 -9.27 11.90 -15.60
CA ILE A 89 -10.26 11.91 -14.53
C ILE A 89 -9.87 10.91 -13.43
N LEU A 90 -9.58 9.67 -13.80
CA LEU A 90 -9.15 8.63 -12.86
C LEU A 90 -7.88 9.03 -12.10
N HIS A 91 -6.88 9.57 -12.79
CA HIS A 91 -5.66 10.07 -12.16
C HIS A 91 -5.92 11.17 -11.13
N ARG A 92 -6.85 12.10 -11.41
CA ARG A 92 -7.24 13.15 -10.45
C ARG A 92 -7.95 12.58 -9.23
N GLU A 93 -8.87 11.64 -9.42
CA GLU A 93 -9.57 10.98 -8.31
C GLU A 93 -8.60 10.16 -7.45
N GLU A 94 -7.66 9.43 -8.05
CA GLU A 94 -6.64 8.69 -7.31
C GLU A 94 -5.72 9.61 -6.52
N ARG A 95 -5.33 10.77 -7.06
CA ARG A 95 -4.55 11.78 -6.29
C ARG A 95 -5.32 12.33 -5.11
N LYS A 96 -6.62 12.59 -5.27
CA LYS A 96 -7.48 13.04 -4.18
C LYS A 96 -7.59 11.97 -3.09
N HIS A 97 -7.76 10.71 -3.50
CA HIS A 97 -7.81 9.56 -2.61
C HIS A 97 -6.49 9.36 -1.86
N PHE A 98 -5.35 9.48 -2.55
CA PHE A 98 -4.01 9.43 -1.94
C PHE A 98 -3.85 10.45 -0.81
N ILE A 99 -4.25 11.70 -1.05
CA ILE A 99 -4.18 12.76 -0.03
C ILE A 99 -5.05 12.42 1.17
N ALA A 100 -6.25 11.88 0.94
CA ALA A 100 -7.15 11.47 2.02
C ALA A 100 -6.56 10.31 2.84
N ALA A 101 -6.01 9.28 2.18
CA ALA A 101 -5.36 8.14 2.84
C ALA A 101 -4.11 8.58 3.62
N ALA A 102 -3.26 9.42 3.01
CA ALA A 102 -2.06 9.95 3.65
C ALA A 102 -2.40 10.77 4.90
N ARG A 103 -3.43 11.62 4.83
CA ARG A 103 -3.92 12.36 5.99
C ARG A 103 -4.45 11.43 7.07
N ALA A 104 -5.26 10.45 6.72
CA ALA A 104 -5.79 9.48 7.67
C ALA A 104 -4.68 8.68 8.36
N ALA A 105 -3.63 8.30 7.63
CA ALA A 105 -2.45 7.63 8.21
C ALA A 105 -1.66 8.54 9.16
N ALA A 106 -1.49 9.82 8.80
CA ALA A 106 -0.84 10.79 9.67
C ALA A 106 -1.63 11.01 10.96
N ASP A 107 -2.95 11.21 10.85
CA ASP A 107 -3.86 11.40 11.99
C ASP A 107 -3.92 10.14 12.88
N ALA A 108 -3.81 8.95 12.29
CA ALA A 108 -3.74 7.67 13.01
C ALA A 108 -2.35 7.36 13.62
N GLY A 109 -1.35 8.21 13.39
CA GLY A 109 -0.01 8.04 13.95
C GLY A 109 0.81 6.91 13.32
N VAL A 110 0.54 6.52 12.07
CA VAL A 110 1.27 5.44 11.37
C VAL A 110 2.78 5.66 11.40
N GLU A 111 3.23 6.91 11.20
CA GLU A 111 4.66 7.24 11.21
C GLU A 111 5.27 7.10 12.62
N ALA A 112 4.56 7.50 13.67
CA ALA A 112 5.01 7.33 15.04
C ALA A 112 5.15 5.84 15.39
N GLU A 113 4.17 5.03 15.00
CA GLU A 113 4.22 3.57 15.20
C GLU A 113 5.37 2.92 14.43
N ARG A 114 5.60 3.35 13.18
CA ARG A 114 6.73 2.89 12.38
C ARG A 114 8.07 3.21 13.07
N GLN A 115 8.23 4.41 13.58
CA GLN A 115 9.44 4.81 14.30
C GLN A 115 9.62 4.02 15.59
N ASN A 116 8.54 3.76 16.33
CA ASN A 116 8.55 2.90 17.51
C ASN A 116 8.99 1.49 17.17
N LEU A 117 8.48 0.91 16.09
CA LEU A 117 8.86 -0.43 15.63
C LEU A 117 10.33 -0.49 15.23
N ILE A 118 10.82 0.50 14.47
CA ILE A 118 12.24 0.59 14.08
C ILE A 118 13.12 0.69 15.32
N LYS A 119 12.73 1.51 16.30
CA LYS A 119 13.45 1.64 17.56
C LYS A 119 13.48 0.32 18.33
N ALA A 120 12.32 -0.32 18.51
CA ALA A 120 12.22 -1.60 19.21
C ALA A 120 13.07 -2.69 18.53
N TYR A 121 13.06 -2.74 17.19
CA TYR A 121 13.89 -3.67 16.44
C TYR A 121 15.38 -3.38 16.61
N ARG A 122 15.79 -2.10 16.57
CA ARG A 122 17.17 -1.69 16.82
C ARG A 122 17.62 -2.10 18.21
N ASP A 123 16.82 -1.80 19.24
CA ASP A 123 17.12 -2.12 20.63
C ASP A 123 17.27 -3.65 20.78
N HIS A 124 16.35 -4.43 20.19
CA HIS A 124 16.42 -5.89 20.22
C HIS A 124 17.67 -6.46 19.54
N VAL A 125 18.10 -5.90 18.40
CA VAL A 125 19.34 -6.33 17.73
C VAL A 125 20.56 -6.02 18.61
N LEU A 126 20.59 -4.87 19.27
CA LEU A 126 21.68 -4.52 20.20
C LEU A 126 21.70 -5.48 21.41
N ASP A 127 20.55 -5.82 21.98
CA ASP A 127 20.47 -6.80 23.07
C ASP A 127 21.03 -8.17 22.66
N ILE A 128 20.75 -8.61 21.43
CA ILE A 128 21.29 -9.87 20.89
C ILE A 128 22.80 -9.78 20.75
N VAL A 129 23.32 -8.66 20.23
CA VAL A 129 24.77 -8.46 20.09
C VAL A 129 25.45 -8.48 21.46
N ASP A 130 24.90 -7.78 22.45
CA ASP A 130 25.42 -7.76 23.81
C ASP A 130 25.43 -9.16 24.42
N LEU A 131 24.36 -9.92 24.22
CA LEU A 131 24.27 -11.32 24.68
C LEU A 131 25.37 -12.19 24.05
N VAL A 132 25.58 -12.07 22.74
CA VAL A 132 26.61 -12.83 22.01
C VAL A 132 28.01 -12.44 22.47
N VAL A 133 28.29 -11.14 22.59
CA VAL A 133 29.58 -10.61 23.05
C VAL A 133 29.90 -11.15 24.45
N ARG A 134 28.93 -11.09 25.37
CA ARG A 134 29.09 -11.64 26.73
C ARG A 134 29.28 -13.15 26.72
N ALA A 135 28.54 -13.88 25.90
CA ALA A 135 28.67 -15.33 25.77
C ALA A 135 30.07 -15.76 25.24
N LEU A 136 30.71 -14.90 24.45
CA LEU A 136 32.09 -15.08 23.99
C LEU A 136 33.15 -14.65 25.02
N GLY A 137 32.75 -14.18 26.20
CA GLY A 137 33.65 -13.77 27.27
C GLY A 137 34.22 -12.36 27.11
N HIS A 138 33.59 -11.51 26.30
CA HIS A 138 33.99 -10.13 26.09
C HIS A 138 33.05 -9.16 26.82
N ASP A 139 33.56 -7.97 27.14
CA ASP A 139 32.79 -6.87 27.70
C ASP A 139 32.20 -6.02 26.55
N PRO A 140 30.86 -5.90 26.41
CA PRO A 140 30.26 -5.07 25.37
C PRO A 140 30.58 -3.58 25.50
N ASP A 141 30.92 -3.12 26.71
CA ASP A 141 31.29 -1.72 26.95
C ASP A 141 32.78 -1.43 26.64
N ASP A 142 33.58 -2.46 26.28
CA ASP A 142 34.97 -2.26 25.86
C ASP A 142 35.01 -1.47 24.53
N PRO A 143 35.70 -0.31 24.46
CA PRO A 143 35.82 0.48 23.24
C PRO A 143 36.33 -0.30 22.02
N ARG A 144 37.13 -1.35 22.22
CA ARG A 144 37.63 -2.21 21.14
C ARG A 144 36.52 -3.09 20.57
N VAL A 145 35.68 -3.65 21.43
CA VAL A 145 34.52 -4.46 21.04
C VAL A 145 33.51 -3.58 20.32
N ALA A 146 33.19 -2.41 20.88
CA ALA A 146 32.30 -1.44 20.25
C ALA A 146 32.80 -1.00 18.86
N ALA A 147 34.10 -0.79 18.68
CA ALA A 147 34.69 -0.45 17.38
C ALA A 147 34.55 -1.58 16.35
N VAL A 148 34.77 -2.83 16.75
CA VAL A 148 34.60 -3.99 15.85
C VAL A 148 33.14 -4.16 15.46
N VAL A 149 32.23 -4.15 16.43
CA VAL A 149 30.78 -4.28 16.20
C VAL A 149 30.27 -3.15 15.32
N GLY A 150 30.67 -1.90 15.59
CA GLY A 150 30.36 -0.74 14.76
C GLY A 150 30.86 -0.90 13.32
N GLY A 151 32.07 -1.41 13.14
CA GLY A 151 32.62 -1.74 11.82
C GLY A 151 31.80 -2.81 11.09
N CYS A 152 31.35 -3.86 11.78
CA CYS A 152 30.47 -4.88 11.21
C CYS A 152 29.12 -4.30 10.77
N PHE A 153 28.49 -3.44 11.58
CA PHE A 153 27.26 -2.76 11.18
C PHE A 153 27.44 -1.89 9.93
N GLN A 154 28.56 -1.15 9.83
CA GLN A 154 28.86 -0.35 8.64
C GLN A 154 29.06 -1.22 7.39
N GLN A 155 29.73 -2.37 7.52
CA GLN A 155 29.89 -3.32 6.40
C GLN A 155 28.54 -3.89 5.94
N VAL A 156 27.65 -4.25 6.87
CA VAL A 156 26.31 -4.72 6.56
C VAL A 156 25.47 -3.62 5.90
N ALA A 157 25.53 -2.39 6.40
CA ALA A 157 24.83 -1.25 5.80
C ALA A 157 25.31 -0.97 4.37
N ALA A 158 26.63 -0.95 4.15
CA ALA A 158 27.22 -0.76 2.82
C ALA A 158 26.89 -1.92 1.85
N ALA A 159 26.70 -3.13 2.35
CA ALA A 159 26.25 -4.27 1.55
C ALA A 159 24.77 -4.16 1.16
N ALA A 160 23.92 -3.60 2.03
CA ALA A 160 22.49 -3.40 1.78
C ALA A 160 22.22 -2.27 0.75
N GLU A 161 23.11 -1.29 0.64
CA GLU A 161 23.02 -0.20 -0.35
C GLU A 161 23.47 -0.61 -1.77
N ARG A 162 24.06 -1.80 -1.94
CA ARG A 162 24.33 -2.34 -3.27
C ARG A 162 22.99 -2.77 -3.89
N PRO A 163 22.59 -2.24 -5.06
CA PRO A 163 21.46 -2.82 -5.78
C PRO A 163 21.76 -4.29 -5.99
N MET A 164 20.80 -5.18 -5.70
CA MET A 164 20.91 -6.59 -6.10
C MET A 164 20.98 -6.63 -7.63
N VAL A 165 22.19 -6.57 -8.17
CA VAL A 165 22.45 -6.79 -9.58
C VAL A 165 22.29 -8.29 -9.81
N GLY A 166 21.14 -8.69 -10.34
CA GLY A 166 20.90 -10.05 -10.86
C GLY A 166 20.24 -10.99 -9.87
N GLY A 167 18.91 -10.91 -9.77
CA GLY A 167 18.07 -12.04 -9.37
C GLY A 167 17.00 -12.22 -10.44
N GLU A 168 17.33 -12.93 -11.52
CA GLU A 168 16.33 -13.49 -12.41
C GLU A 168 15.52 -14.53 -11.62
N LEU A 169 14.24 -14.26 -11.43
CA LEU A 169 13.20 -15.25 -11.10
C LEU A 169 12.11 -15.16 -12.17
#